data_AF-A0A852GR64-F1
#
_entry.id   AF-A0A852GR64-F1
#
_cell.length_a   1.000
_cell.length_b   1.000
_cell.length_c   1.000
_cell.angle_alpha   90.00
_cell.angle_beta   90.00
_cell.angle_gamma   90.00
#
_symmetry.space_group_name_H-M   'P 1'
#
loop_
_entity.id
_entity.type
_entity.pdbx_description
1 polymer ?
#
loop_
_entity_poly.entity_id
_entity_poly.type
_entity_poly.pdbx_seq_one_letter_code
_entity_poly.pdbx_strand_id
1 'polypeptide(L)'
;MVRLCHQLALECEELPRPFHRQVLVPGGHRVSLPYEFLVPCLCVEASYPHHDSPRSKHCPFRDQPATCECPWGGELGPGGPPGCPHTPLTCCPADGPELWSSVRFHDYSASSKDQMAMVLSASCPLHPRATLCWREAADETAPCHDIPNSTASEEEQAYTLDKVDVHPQLCFRFSYGNSSHVECPHHQETAWNVSMSTWGLQLRLRLTSSIPAAFSATLCQRRGRQCEPEAPLYTVTQLEGSAPGELALLLPVQVLGSCVLVWRSDVRFARKQLLCPDSEWGS
;
A
#
# COMPACT_ATOMS: atom_id res chain seq x y z
N MET A 1 36.26 17.33 -9.54
CA MET A 1 35.00 16.93 -10.18
C MET A 1 34.09 16.37 -9.12
N VAL A 2 32.83 16.79 -9.09
CA VAL A 2 31.80 16.28 -8.19
C VAL A 2 30.58 15.92 -9.02
N ARG A 3 29.96 14.76 -8.75
CA ARG A 3 28.73 14.29 -9.41
C ARG A 3 27.83 13.55 -8.43
N LEU A 4 26.54 13.48 -8.76
CA LEU A 4 25.59 12.61 -8.10
C LEU A 4 25.51 11.26 -8.83
N CYS A 5 25.28 10.18 -8.07
CA CYS A 5 25.14 8.82 -8.58
C CYS A 5 24.25 7.97 -7.67
N HIS A 6 23.73 6.86 -8.21
CA HIS A 6 23.07 5.82 -7.43
C HIS A 6 24.07 4.74 -7.06
N GLN A 7 24.23 4.45 -5.77
CA GLN A 7 25.03 3.32 -5.32
C GLN A 7 24.23 2.03 -5.45
N LEU A 8 24.59 1.22 -6.44
CA LEU A 8 24.01 -0.09 -6.66
C LEU A 8 25.10 -1.14 -6.47
N ALA A 9 24.94 -1.99 -5.45
CA ALA A 9 25.93 -2.96 -5.01
C ALA A 9 27.32 -2.32 -4.75
N LEU A 10 28.27 -2.46 -5.69
CA LEU A 10 29.66 -2.02 -5.57
C LEU A 10 29.99 -0.78 -6.40
N GLU A 11 29.13 -0.36 -7.32
CA GLU A 11 29.43 0.72 -8.26
C GLU A 11 28.45 1.90 -8.12
N CYS A 12 28.94 3.09 -8.46
CA CYS A 12 28.11 4.28 -8.52
C CYS A 12 27.65 4.49 -9.95
N GLU A 13 26.41 4.10 -10.22
CA GLU A 13 25.80 4.20 -11.53
C GLU A 13 25.38 5.64 -11.82
N GLU A 14 25.51 6.02 -13.09
CA GLU A 14 25.21 7.38 -13.52
C GLU A 14 23.72 7.65 -13.46
N LEU A 15 23.36 8.83 -12.95
CA LEU A 15 21.96 9.23 -12.93
C LEU A 15 21.42 9.39 -14.36
N PRO A 16 20.12 9.12 -14.58
CA PRO A 16 19.46 9.46 -15.83
C PRO A 16 19.48 10.98 -16.06
N ARG A 17 19.40 11.39 -17.33
CA ARG A 17 19.21 12.81 -17.70
C ARG A 17 17.88 13.31 -17.12
N PRO A 18 17.79 14.55 -16.62
CA PRO A 18 18.77 15.64 -16.71
C PRO A 18 19.79 15.71 -15.56
N PHE A 19 19.79 14.76 -14.64
CA PHE A 19 20.59 14.83 -13.41
C PHE A 19 22.04 14.36 -13.58
N HIS A 20 22.36 13.73 -14.71
CA HIS A 20 23.74 13.48 -15.13
C HIS A 20 24.49 14.81 -15.32
N ARG A 21 25.21 15.24 -14.28
CA ARG A 21 26.03 16.45 -14.31
C ARG A 21 27.28 16.27 -13.47
N GLN A 22 28.44 16.55 -14.07
CA GLN A 22 29.72 16.61 -13.37
C GLN A 22 30.19 18.05 -13.30
N VAL A 23 30.54 18.54 -12.11
CA VAL A 23 30.93 19.93 -11.89
C VAL A 23 32.35 19.99 -11.35
N LEU A 24 33.16 20.89 -11.91
CA LEU A 24 34.46 21.24 -11.32
C LEU A 24 34.22 22.23 -10.18
N VAL A 25 34.62 21.85 -8.98
CA VAL A 25 34.47 22.70 -7.79
C VAL A 25 35.87 23.15 -7.34
N PRO A 26 36.17 24.46 -7.36
CA PRO A 26 37.40 24.99 -6.79
C PRO A 26 37.41 24.78 -5.27
N GLY A 27 38.58 24.56 -4.67
CA GLY A 27 38.70 24.26 -3.23
C GLY A 27 37.98 25.29 -2.35
N GLY A 28 37.24 24.83 -1.33
CA GLY A 28 36.52 25.67 -0.38
C GLY A 28 35.17 26.24 -0.85
N HIS A 29 34.72 25.92 -2.06
CA HIS A 29 33.46 26.43 -2.62
C HIS A 29 32.29 25.46 -2.40
N ARG A 30 31.08 26.01 -2.24
CA ARG A 30 29.83 25.24 -2.17
C ARG A 30 29.25 25.07 -3.57
N VAL A 31 28.70 23.89 -3.86
CA VAL A 31 28.03 23.58 -5.12
C VAL A 31 26.62 23.05 -4.84
N SER A 32 25.66 23.41 -5.69
CA SER A 32 24.30 22.89 -5.66
C SER A 32 24.10 21.97 -6.86
N LEU A 33 23.76 20.70 -6.59
CA LEU A 33 23.47 19.70 -7.61
C LEU A 33 21.97 19.42 -7.54
N PRO A 34 21.20 19.73 -8.60
CA PRO A 34 19.76 19.50 -8.59
C PRO A 34 19.48 17.99 -8.65
N TYR A 35 18.50 17.54 -7.87
CA TYR A 35 17.99 16.18 -7.92
C TYR A 35 16.54 16.14 -7.46
N GLU A 36 15.73 15.27 -8.05
CA GLU A 36 14.26 15.29 -7.90
C GLU A 36 13.77 14.50 -6.67
N PHE A 37 14.46 13.43 -6.27
CA PHE A 37 13.99 12.55 -5.20
C PHE A 37 15.11 12.23 -4.21
N LEU A 38 14.91 12.46 -2.92
CA LEU A 38 15.89 12.03 -1.92
C LEU A 38 15.72 10.53 -1.65
N VAL A 39 16.63 9.70 -2.17
CA VAL A 39 16.55 8.22 -2.08
C VAL A 39 17.76 7.61 -1.36
N PRO A 40 17.64 6.45 -0.68
CA PRO A 40 18.70 5.89 0.15
C PRO A 40 20.00 5.56 -0.60
N CYS A 41 19.90 5.23 -1.89
CA CYS A 41 21.07 4.94 -2.72
C CYS A 41 21.72 6.18 -3.34
N LEU A 42 21.19 7.39 -3.11
CA LEU A 42 21.77 8.62 -3.66
C LEU A 42 23.07 8.96 -2.94
N CYS A 43 24.14 9.12 -3.71
CA CYS A 43 25.46 9.43 -3.20
C CYS A 43 26.14 10.55 -4.02
N VAL A 44 27.07 11.23 -3.37
CA VAL A 44 27.97 12.20 -3.99
C VAL A 44 29.31 11.52 -4.20
N GLU A 45 29.79 11.52 -5.44
CA GLU A 45 31.13 11.07 -5.80
C GLU A 45 32.00 12.29 -6.17
N ALA A 46 33.19 12.36 -5.59
CA ALA A 46 34.17 13.41 -5.85
C ALA A 46 35.52 12.81 -6.26
N SER A 47 36.16 13.41 -7.25
CA SER A 47 37.48 13.02 -7.74
C SER A 47 38.28 14.22 -8.23
N TYR A 48 39.61 14.13 -8.22
CA TYR A 48 40.45 15.13 -8.86
C TYR A 48 40.36 15.01 -10.40
N PRO A 49 40.53 16.12 -11.16
CA PRO A 49 40.44 16.10 -12.62
C PRO A 49 41.67 15.46 -13.30
N HIS A 50 42.37 14.53 -12.64
CA HIS A 50 43.51 13.80 -13.20
C HIS A 50 43.14 12.35 -13.51
N HIS A 51 43.82 11.78 -14.51
CA HIS A 51 43.68 10.35 -14.86
C HIS A 51 43.98 9.47 -13.64
N ASP A 52 43.17 8.44 -13.41
CA ASP A 52 43.26 7.49 -12.29
C ASP A 52 43.19 8.10 -10.87
N SER A 53 42.60 9.29 -10.73
CA SER A 53 42.41 9.89 -9.41
C SER A 53 41.51 9.02 -8.52
N PRO A 54 41.85 8.80 -7.25
CA PRO A 54 40.99 8.09 -6.33
C PRO A 54 39.66 8.83 -6.18
N ARG A 55 38.58 8.07 -6.20
CA ARG A 55 37.22 8.58 -6.06
C ARG A 55 36.79 8.44 -4.62
N SER A 56 36.39 9.55 -4.01
CA SER A 56 35.76 9.55 -2.69
C SER A 56 34.25 9.58 -2.88
N LYS A 57 33.55 8.82 -2.04
CA LYS A 57 32.10 8.67 -2.13
C LYS A 57 31.46 8.83 -0.76
N HIS A 58 30.37 9.60 -0.72
CA HIS A 58 29.58 9.82 0.48
C HIS A 58 28.09 9.66 0.17
N CYS A 59 27.38 8.83 0.95
CA CYS A 59 25.96 8.53 0.78
C CYS A 59 25.19 9.06 1.98
N PRO A 60 24.68 10.29 1.92
CA PRO A 60 24.07 10.92 3.08
C PRO A 60 22.77 10.22 3.54
N PHE A 61 22.07 9.48 2.67
CA PHE A 61 20.74 8.93 2.95
C PHE A 61 20.70 7.42 3.24
N ARG A 62 21.85 6.75 3.29
CA ARG A 62 21.91 5.28 3.41
C ARG A 62 21.50 4.76 4.80
N ASP A 63 21.86 5.50 5.86
CA ASP A 63 21.79 5.03 7.25
C ASP A 63 21.10 6.03 8.20
N GLN A 64 20.25 6.94 7.70
CA GLN A 64 19.66 7.96 8.58
C GLN A 64 18.55 7.37 9.46
N PRO A 65 18.66 7.44 10.80
CA PRO A 65 17.52 7.25 11.69
C PRO A 65 16.54 8.41 11.52
N ALA A 66 15.26 8.12 11.73
CA ALA A 66 14.15 8.94 11.27
C ALA A 66 13.85 10.21 12.11
N THR A 67 14.88 10.81 12.69
CA THR A 67 14.75 11.93 13.62
C THR A 67 15.87 12.93 13.36
N CYS A 68 15.50 14.08 12.78
CA CYS A 68 16.29 15.28 12.94
C CYS A 68 16.16 15.78 14.39
N GLU A 69 16.95 15.23 15.30
CA GLU A 69 17.18 15.90 16.58
C GLU A 69 18.15 17.06 16.36
N CYS A 70 17.64 18.29 16.50
CA CYS A 70 18.50 19.47 16.65
C CYS A 70 19.19 19.36 18.03
N PRO A 71 20.52 19.24 18.13
CA PRO A 71 21.20 18.88 19.38
C PRO A 71 21.21 19.98 20.47
N TRP A 72 20.71 21.18 20.17
CA TRP A 72 20.69 22.30 21.11
C TRP A 72 19.26 22.59 21.52
N GLY A 73 18.80 21.91 22.58
CA GLY A 73 17.64 22.33 23.35
C GLY A 73 17.92 23.70 23.97
N GLY A 74 17.34 24.74 23.42
CA GLY A 74 17.39 26.10 23.95
C GLY A 74 16.01 26.74 23.86
N GLU A 75 15.45 27.11 25.01
CA GLU A 75 14.21 27.87 25.13
C GLU A 75 14.33 29.18 24.35
N LEU A 76 13.44 29.40 23.38
CA LEU A 76 13.38 30.64 22.61
C LEU A 76 12.66 31.72 23.44
N GLY A 77 13.41 32.77 23.80
CA GLY A 77 12.81 34.06 24.13
C GLY A 77 12.05 34.65 22.93
N PRO A 78 11.10 35.59 23.16
CA PRO A 78 10.12 35.97 22.14
C PRO A 78 10.74 36.93 21.10
N GLY A 79 10.75 36.55 19.81
CA GLY A 79 10.88 37.54 18.72
C GLY A 79 11.76 37.23 17.50
N GLY A 80 11.90 35.99 17.01
CA GLY A 80 12.62 35.70 15.76
C GLY A 80 11.93 34.67 14.85
N PRO A 81 12.02 34.80 13.50
CA PRO A 81 11.47 33.81 12.57
C PRO A 81 12.29 32.51 12.60
N PRO A 82 11.68 31.33 12.38
CA PRO A 82 12.36 30.05 12.51
C PRO A 82 13.31 29.83 11.32
N GLY A 83 14.61 29.72 11.60
CA GLY A 83 15.60 29.32 10.62
C GLY A 83 16.82 28.73 11.30
N CYS A 84 17.18 27.49 10.96
CA CYS A 84 18.36 26.80 11.45
C CYS A 84 19.64 27.53 10.99
N PRO A 85 20.45 28.13 11.88
CA PRO A 85 21.72 28.71 11.50
C PRO A 85 22.85 27.69 11.67
N HIS A 86 23.56 27.43 10.56
CA HIS A 86 24.96 27.00 10.54
C HIS A 86 25.35 25.63 11.14
N THR A 87 24.96 24.56 10.44
CA THR A 87 25.79 23.34 10.31
C THR A 87 25.70 22.81 8.88
N PRO A 88 26.83 22.58 8.17
CA PRO A 88 26.80 21.90 6.88
C PRO A 88 26.72 20.39 7.13
N LEU A 89 25.69 19.73 6.57
CA LEU A 89 25.35 18.31 6.74
C LEU A 89 24.45 18.00 7.95
N THR A 90 23.27 18.59 7.98
CA THR A 90 22.09 17.86 8.48
C THR A 90 21.12 17.85 7.32
N CYS A 91 21.36 16.94 6.36
CA CYS A 91 20.32 16.62 5.40
C CYS A 91 19.23 15.96 6.23
N CYS A 92 18.06 16.58 6.35
CA CYS A 92 16.94 15.90 6.96
C CYS A 92 16.76 14.56 6.23
N PRO A 93 16.49 13.47 6.95
CA PRO A 93 16.18 12.20 6.33
C PRO A 93 15.04 12.42 5.36
N ALA A 94 15.07 11.67 4.26
CA ALA A 94 13.94 11.56 3.34
C ALA A 94 12.81 10.75 4.01
N ASP A 95 12.40 11.14 5.21
CA ASP A 95 11.29 10.54 5.95
C ASP A 95 9.94 11.15 5.53
N GLY A 96 9.91 11.71 4.33
CA GLY A 96 8.73 12.33 3.73
C GLY A 96 8.19 11.55 2.53
N PRO A 97 7.03 12.00 1.98
CA PRO A 97 6.40 11.44 0.78
C PRO A 97 7.32 11.33 -0.45
N GLU A 98 8.50 11.96 -0.43
CA GLU A 98 9.49 11.94 -1.51
C GLU A 98 10.06 10.53 -1.81
N LEU A 99 10.23 9.66 -0.81
CA LEU A 99 10.71 8.28 -1.04
C LEU A 99 9.73 7.55 -1.96
N TRP A 100 8.47 7.48 -1.55
CA TRP A 100 7.42 6.77 -2.29
C TRP A 100 7.05 7.45 -3.60
N SER A 101 7.25 8.77 -3.71
CA SER A 101 7.09 9.50 -4.97
C SER A 101 8.07 9.03 -6.06
N SER A 102 9.21 8.45 -5.67
CA SER A 102 10.18 7.87 -6.59
C SER A 102 9.91 6.41 -6.95
N VAL A 103 8.93 5.77 -6.29
CA VAL A 103 8.56 4.37 -6.49
C VAL A 103 7.33 4.30 -7.38
N ARG A 104 7.37 3.43 -8.39
CA ARG A 104 6.18 3.05 -9.16
C ARG A 104 5.69 1.69 -8.72
N PHE A 105 4.38 1.57 -8.58
CA PHE A 105 3.71 0.32 -8.26
C PHE A 105 3.00 -0.19 -9.52
N HIS A 106 3.25 -1.44 -9.86
CA HIS A 106 2.57 -2.13 -10.96
C HIS A 106 1.66 -3.21 -10.40
N ASP A 107 0.36 -3.05 -10.60
CA ASP A 107 -0.66 -3.99 -10.15
C ASP A 107 -0.78 -5.17 -11.11
N TYR A 108 -0.60 -6.38 -10.58
CA TYR A 108 -0.81 -7.66 -11.27
C TYR A 108 -1.82 -8.54 -10.52
N SER A 109 -2.61 -7.93 -9.61
CA SER A 109 -3.61 -8.63 -8.83
C SER A 109 -4.67 -9.25 -9.73
N ALA A 110 -4.98 -10.52 -9.50
CA ALA A 110 -5.89 -11.28 -10.34
C ALA A 110 -6.90 -12.04 -9.48
N SER A 111 -8.16 -11.63 -9.52
CA SER A 111 -9.24 -12.31 -8.79
C SER A 111 -9.42 -13.76 -9.24
N SER A 112 -9.11 -14.08 -10.50
CA SER A 112 -9.17 -15.46 -11.05
C SER A 112 -8.13 -16.41 -10.45
N LYS A 113 -7.07 -15.87 -9.83
CA LYS A 113 -6.03 -16.65 -9.15
C LYS A 113 -6.11 -16.55 -7.63
N ASP A 114 -7.11 -15.84 -7.09
CA ASP A 114 -7.22 -15.51 -5.66
C ASP A 114 -5.93 -14.90 -5.09
N GLN A 115 -5.25 -14.07 -5.89
CA GLN A 115 -3.91 -13.58 -5.57
C GLN A 115 -3.85 -12.07 -5.76
N MET A 116 -3.39 -11.37 -4.74
CA MET A 116 -2.94 -9.98 -4.86
C MET A 116 -1.45 -9.97 -5.15
N ALA A 117 -1.06 -9.18 -6.16
CA ALA A 117 0.32 -9.09 -6.58
C ALA A 117 0.66 -7.67 -7.01
N MET A 118 1.75 -7.13 -6.48
CA MET A 118 2.29 -5.83 -6.88
C MET A 118 3.79 -5.93 -7.11
N VAL A 119 4.27 -5.35 -8.20
CA VAL A 119 5.71 -5.24 -8.50
C VAL A 119 6.14 -3.81 -8.25
N LEU A 120 7.20 -3.64 -7.46
CA LEU A 120 7.80 -2.33 -7.22
C LEU A 120 8.88 -2.04 -8.25
N SER A 121 8.89 -0.80 -8.72
CA SER A 121 9.93 -0.27 -9.60
C SER A 121 10.43 1.04 -9.03
N ALA A 122 11.64 1.01 -8.49
CA ALA A 122 12.28 2.17 -7.87
C ALA A 122 13.69 2.38 -8.45
N SER A 123 14.19 3.61 -8.36
CA SER A 123 15.58 3.91 -8.77
C SER A 123 16.62 3.25 -7.87
N CYS A 124 16.23 2.86 -6.65
CA CYS A 124 17.05 2.11 -5.71
C CYS A 124 16.41 0.76 -5.40
N PRO A 125 17.21 -0.30 -5.14
CA PRO A 125 16.70 -1.59 -4.67
C PRO A 125 16.22 -1.44 -3.23
N LEU A 126 14.92 -1.18 -3.08
CA LEU A 126 14.23 -1.03 -1.79
C LEU A 126 13.47 -2.32 -1.49
N HIS A 127 13.62 -2.87 -0.28
CA HIS A 127 12.88 -4.06 0.13
C HIS A 127 11.93 -3.70 1.28
N PRO A 128 10.86 -2.91 1.03
CA PRO A 128 9.87 -2.63 2.05
C PRO A 128 9.14 -3.89 2.51
N ARG A 129 8.64 -3.87 3.74
CA ARG A 129 7.71 -4.88 4.24
C ARG A 129 6.29 -4.54 3.77
N ALA A 130 5.62 -5.48 3.11
CA ALA A 130 4.25 -5.30 2.63
C ALA A 130 3.24 -6.10 3.47
N THR A 131 2.16 -5.44 3.89
CA THR A 131 1.04 -6.04 4.64
C THR A 131 -0.30 -5.57 4.07
N LEU A 132 -1.39 -6.30 4.26
CA LEU A 132 -2.71 -5.83 3.82
C LEU A 132 -3.37 -4.88 4.83
N CYS A 133 -4.14 -3.93 4.31
CA CYS A 133 -4.99 -3.05 5.09
C CYS A 133 -6.35 -2.81 4.38
N TRP A 134 -7.39 -2.53 5.17
CA TRP A 134 -8.72 -2.17 4.68
C TRP A 134 -8.91 -0.66 4.67
N ARG A 135 -9.15 -0.08 3.49
CA ARG A 135 -9.46 1.34 3.34
C ARG A 135 -10.94 1.60 3.58
N GLU A 136 -11.24 2.60 4.40
CA GLU A 136 -12.63 2.91 4.79
C GLU A 136 -13.48 3.42 3.60
N ALA A 137 -12.88 4.21 2.72
CA ALA A 137 -13.51 4.76 1.52
C ALA A 137 -12.59 4.62 0.30
N ALA A 138 -13.10 4.88 -0.90
CA ALA A 138 -12.29 4.88 -2.13
C ALA A 138 -11.37 6.12 -2.24
N ASP A 139 -11.56 7.11 -1.37
CA ASP A 139 -10.73 8.32 -1.29
C ASP A 139 -9.28 7.96 -0.87
N GLU A 140 -8.28 8.56 -1.52
CA GLU A 140 -6.87 8.36 -1.21
C GLU A 140 -6.48 8.80 0.21
N THR A 141 -7.21 9.77 0.77
CA THR A 141 -6.97 10.29 2.12
C THR A 141 -7.63 9.44 3.22
N ALA A 142 -8.46 8.47 2.85
CA ALA A 142 -9.18 7.65 3.81
C ALA A 142 -8.21 6.77 4.64
N PRO A 143 -8.45 6.63 5.95
CA PRO A 143 -7.62 5.80 6.79
C PRO A 143 -7.68 4.32 6.35
N CYS A 144 -6.53 3.64 6.43
CA CYS A 144 -6.41 2.22 6.16
C CYS A 144 -6.15 1.46 7.46
N HIS A 145 -7.02 0.50 7.80
CA HIS A 145 -6.90 -0.31 9.00
C HIS A 145 -6.11 -1.59 8.72
N ASP A 146 -5.04 -1.81 9.47
CA ASP A 146 -4.15 -2.95 9.27
C ASP A 146 -4.84 -4.30 9.50
N ILE A 147 -4.52 -5.28 8.65
CA ILE A 147 -4.97 -6.66 8.78
C ILE A 147 -3.82 -7.49 9.38
N PRO A 148 -3.99 -8.12 10.55
CA PRO A 148 -2.93 -8.93 11.13
C PRO A 148 -2.62 -10.17 10.28
N ASN A 149 -1.39 -10.68 10.36
CA ASN A 149 -0.94 -11.90 9.68
C ASN A 149 -1.06 -11.89 8.15
N SER A 150 -0.98 -10.71 7.54
CA SER A 150 -1.14 -10.48 6.10
C SER A 150 0.17 -10.09 5.40
N THR A 151 1.32 -10.50 5.95
CA THR A 151 2.63 -10.13 5.37
C THR A 151 2.82 -10.87 4.04
N ALA A 152 3.07 -10.12 2.96
CA ALA A 152 3.29 -10.67 1.63
C ALA A 152 4.66 -11.34 1.52
N SER A 153 4.76 -12.35 0.65
CA SER A 153 6.04 -12.86 0.18
C SER A 153 6.66 -11.87 -0.81
N GLU A 154 7.95 -11.63 -0.67
CA GLU A 154 8.73 -10.75 -1.53
C GLU A 154 9.78 -11.59 -2.29
N GLU A 155 9.80 -11.45 -3.61
CA GLU A 155 10.77 -12.09 -4.50
C GLU A 155 11.08 -11.12 -5.63
N GLU A 156 12.34 -10.68 -5.75
CA GLU A 156 12.79 -9.77 -6.81
C GLU A 156 11.93 -8.50 -6.98
N GLN A 157 11.58 -7.81 -5.88
CA GLN A 157 10.65 -6.65 -5.86
C GLN A 157 9.18 -6.99 -6.19
N ALA A 158 8.84 -8.26 -6.42
CA ALA A 158 7.47 -8.72 -6.59
C ALA A 158 6.90 -9.17 -5.25
N TYR A 159 5.79 -8.53 -4.86
CA TYR A 159 5.07 -8.82 -3.62
C TYR A 159 3.80 -9.58 -3.94
N THR A 160 3.67 -10.77 -3.38
CA THR A 160 2.54 -11.68 -3.65
C THR A 160 1.88 -12.14 -2.36
N LEU A 161 0.55 -12.25 -2.40
CA LEU A 161 -0.23 -12.83 -1.32
C LEU A 161 -1.39 -13.65 -1.89
N ASP A 162 -1.41 -14.94 -1.54
CA ASP A 162 -2.41 -15.90 -2.01
C ASP A 162 -3.62 -15.98 -1.09
N LYS A 163 -4.72 -16.51 -1.63
CA LYS A 163 -6.01 -16.67 -0.94
C LYS A 163 -6.54 -15.32 -0.48
N VAL A 164 -6.61 -14.39 -1.42
CA VAL A 164 -7.12 -13.03 -1.24
C VAL A 164 -8.30 -12.79 -2.19
N ASP A 165 -9.39 -12.26 -1.64
CA ASP A 165 -10.50 -11.69 -2.40
C ASP A 165 -10.13 -10.28 -2.81
N VAL A 166 -9.58 -10.13 -4.02
CA VAL A 166 -9.11 -8.85 -4.55
C VAL A 166 -10.27 -7.85 -4.60
N HIS A 167 -10.11 -6.70 -3.93
CA HIS A 167 -11.15 -5.70 -3.79
C HIS A 167 -10.53 -4.27 -3.82
N PRO A 168 -11.21 -3.24 -4.37
CA PRO A 168 -10.66 -1.87 -4.47
C PRO A 168 -10.31 -1.22 -3.12
N GLN A 169 -10.94 -1.68 -2.05
CA GLN A 169 -10.68 -1.22 -0.67
C GLN A 169 -9.68 -2.11 0.10
N LEU A 170 -9.21 -3.21 -0.50
CA LEU A 170 -8.17 -4.06 0.07
C LEU A 170 -6.84 -3.66 -0.55
N CYS A 171 -5.97 -3.05 0.25
CA CYS A 171 -4.77 -2.39 -0.26
C CYS A 171 -3.51 -3.00 0.36
N PHE A 172 -2.39 -2.87 -0.34
CA PHE A 172 -1.09 -3.13 0.25
C PHE A 172 -0.60 -1.89 0.98
N ARG A 173 -0.12 -2.09 2.20
CA ARG A 173 0.65 -1.13 2.97
C ARG A 173 2.11 -1.54 2.95
N PHE A 174 2.91 -0.74 2.26
CA PHE A 174 4.37 -0.86 2.22
C PHE A 174 4.97 -0.05 3.36
N SER A 175 5.91 -0.65 4.08
CA SER A 175 6.59 -0.02 5.21
C SER A 175 8.10 -0.15 5.04
N TYR A 176 8.80 0.97 5.15
CA TYR A 176 10.25 1.05 5.04
C TYR A 176 10.78 2.06 6.05
N GLY A 177 11.54 1.59 7.05
CA GLY A 177 11.92 2.43 8.19
C GLY A 177 10.68 2.95 8.93
N ASN A 178 10.60 4.27 9.09
CA ASN A 178 9.44 4.94 9.72
C ASN A 178 8.42 5.47 8.71
N SER A 179 8.64 5.22 7.42
CA SER A 179 7.75 5.66 6.36
C SER A 179 6.84 4.51 5.92
N SER A 180 5.61 4.84 5.55
CA SER A 180 4.68 3.88 4.98
C SER A 180 3.86 4.49 3.86
N HIS A 181 3.56 3.69 2.84
CA HIS A 181 2.71 4.05 1.72
C HIS A 181 1.63 2.99 1.50
N VAL A 182 0.44 3.42 1.10
CA VAL A 182 -0.69 2.53 0.84
C VAL A 182 -1.04 2.59 -0.62
N GLU A 183 -0.94 1.45 -1.29
CA GLU A 183 -1.28 1.27 -2.70
C GLU A 183 -2.43 0.29 -2.84
N CYS A 184 -3.49 0.67 -3.56
CA CYS A 184 -4.67 -0.16 -3.78
C CYS A 184 -4.68 -0.70 -5.21
N PRO A 185 -5.37 -1.83 -5.45
CA PRO A 185 -5.61 -2.30 -6.81
C PRO A 185 -6.30 -1.23 -7.65
N HIS A 186 -5.82 -1.00 -8.87
CA HIS A 186 -6.38 0.03 -9.75
C HIS A 186 -7.71 -0.43 -10.39
N HIS A 187 -7.94 -1.73 -10.44
CA HIS A 187 -9.15 -2.32 -10.98
C HIS A 187 -10.33 -2.10 -10.02
N GLN A 188 -11.37 -1.41 -10.50
CA GLN A 188 -12.59 -1.14 -9.73
C GLN A 188 -13.61 -2.29 -9.76
N GLU A 189 -13.44 -3.24 -10.68
CA GLU A 189 -14.38 -4.35 -10.85
C GLU A 189 -14.09 -5.47 -9.85
N THR A 190 -15.09 -5.83 -9.04
CA THR A 190 -15.03 -7.01 -8.18
C THR A 190 -15.42 -8.25 -8.97
N ALA A 191 -14.76 -9.38 -8.70
CA ALA A 191 -15.07 -10.63 -9.39
C ALA A 191 -16.44 -11.22 -9.01
N TRP A 192 -17.05 -10.73 -7.94
CA TRP A 192 -18.38 -11.13 -7.53
C TRP A 192 -19.18 -9.95 -7.00
N ASN A 193 -20.50 -10.10 -7.01
CA ASN A 193 -21.45 -9.16 -6.41
C ASN A 193 -22.61 -9.94 -5.79
N VAL A 194 -23.32 -9.31 -4.87
CA VAL A 194 -24.47 -9.89 -4.20
C VAL A 194 -25.61 -8.88 -4.14
N SER A 195 -26.80 -9.35 -4.46
CA SER A 195 -28.05 -8.64 -4.28
C SER A 195 -28.97 -9.45 -3.38
N MET A 196 -29.85 -8.75 -2.67
CA MET A 196 -30.79 -9.36 -1.75
C MET A 196 -32.21 -9.06 -2.24
N SER A 197 -33.03 -10.12 -2.28
CA SER A 197 -34.41 -10.06 -2.73
C SER A 197 -35.29 -10.92 -1.84
N THR A 198 -36.59 -10.65 -1.81
CA THR A 198 -37.56 -11.50 -1.13
C THR A 198 -38.15 -12.50 -2.12
N TRP A 199 -38.33 -13.75 -1.69
CA TRP A 199 -38.98 -14.80 -2.46
C TRP A 199 -39.99 -15.53 -1.57
N GLY A 200 -41.26 -15.13 -1.64
CA GLY A 200 -42.30 -15.62 -0.73
C GLY A 200 -42.01 -15.22 0.72
N LEU A 201 -41.86 -16.22 1.60
CA LEU A 201 -41.48 -16.06 3.02
C LEU A 201 -39.99 -16.34 3.29
N GLN A 202 -39.15 -16.32 2.26
CA GLN A 202 -37.71 -16.54 2.41
C GLN A 202 -36.93 -15.33 1.87
N LEU A 203 -35.77 -15.10 2.48
CA LEU A 203 -34.83 -14.11 1.98
C LEU A 203 -33.89 -14.80 0.98
N ARG A 204 -33.82 -14.27 -0.24
CA ARG A 204 -33.01 -14.82 -1.34
C ARG A 204 -31.83 -13.90 -1.62
N LEU A 205 -30.63 -14.37 -1.31
CA LEU A 205 -29.39 -13.74 -1.77
C LEU A 205 -29.07 -14.26 -3.16
N ARG A 206 -28.90 -13.35 -4.12
CA ARG A 206 -28.47 -13.63 -5.49
C ARG A 206 -27.03 -13.17 -5.63
N LEU A 207 -26.12 -14.13 -5.73
CA LEU A 207 -24.69 -13.90 -5.89
C LEU A 207 -24.30 -14.12 -7.35
N THR A 208 -23.67 -13.14 -7.97
CA THR A 208 -23.11 -13.25 -9.34
C THR A 208 -21.60 -13.30 -9.23
N SER A 209 -20.97 -14.38 -9.70
CA SER A 209 -19.51 -14.54 -9.66
C SER A 209 -18.96 -14.82 -11.06
N SER A 210 -17.92 -14.10 -11.46
CA SER A 210 -17.16 -14.32 -12.69
C SER A 210 -16.09 -15.42 -12.54
N ILE A 211 -15.84 -15.85 -11.30
CA ILE A 211 -14.85 -16.87 -10.92
C ILE A 211 -15.50 -17.98 -10.09
N PRO A 212 -15.03 -19.24 -10.19
CA PRO A 212 -15.48 -20.31 -9.31
C PRO A 212 -15.18 -19.97 -7.85
N ALA A 213 -16.22 -19.81 -7.03
CA ALA A 213 -16.06 -19.37 -5.65
C ALA A 213 -17.03 -20.05 -4.67
N ALA A 214 -16.61 -20.11 -3.41
CA ALA A 214 -17.45 -20.48 -2.27
C ALA A 214 -17.86 -19.24 -1.48
N PHE A 215 -19.16 -19.09 -1.21
CA PHE A 215 -19.70 -17.98 -0.44
C PHE A 215 -20.34 -18.48 0.85
N SER A 216 -20.19 -17.67 1.90
CA SER A 216 -20.84 -17.87 3.17
C SER A 216 -21.64 -16.63 3.56
N ALA A 217 -22.81 -16.86 4.16
CA ALA A 217 -23.67 -15.81 4.67
C ALA A 217 -24.16 -16.15 6.08
N THR A 218 -24.32 -15.13 6.92
CA THR A 218 -24.72 -15.29 8.32
C THR A 218 -25.46 -14.05 8.80
N LEU A 219 -26.25 -14.18 9.87
CA LEU A 219 -26.92 -13.03 10.45
C LEU A 219 -25.91 -12.05 11.04
N CYS A 220 -26.20 -10.77 10.92
CA CYS A 220 -25.49 -9.72 11.62
C CYS A 220 -26.16 -9.43 12.97
N GLN A 221 -25.50 -9.76 14.07
CA GLN A 221 -25.92 -9.27 15.39
C GLN A 221 -25.25 -7.92 15.66
N ARG A 222 -26.07 -6.88 15.88
CA ARG A 222 -25.54 -5.54 16.14
C ARG A 222 -25.01 -5.44 17.57
N ARG A 223 -23.68 -5.34 17.72
CA ARG A 223 -23.01 -4.99 18.98
C ARG A 223 -22.38 -3.60 18.85
N GLY A 224 -23.13 -2.58 19.23
CA GLY A 224 -22.70 -1.18 19.10
C GLY A 224 -22.66 -0.72 17.64
N ARG A 225 -21.46 -0.37 17.14
CA ARG A 225 -21.19 0.03 15.74
C ARG A 225 -20.67 -1.11 14.85
N GLN A 226 -20.35 -2.27 15.43
CA GLN A 226 -19.78 -3.39 14.69
C GLN A 226 -20.79 -4.53 14.57
N CYS A 227 -20.69 -5.23 13.44
CA CYS A 227 -21.55 -6.33 13.09
C CYS A 227 -20.81 -7.64 13.36
N GLU A 228 -21.23 -8.39 14.38
CA GLU A 228 -20.66 -9.71 14.67
C GLU A 228 -21.48 -10.81 13.98
N PRO A 229 -20.82 -11.80 13.36
CA PRO A 229 -21.49 -12.91 12.68
C PRO A 229 -22.15 -13.86 13.69
N GLU A 230 -23.45 -14.08 13.55
CA GLU A 230 -24.23 -15.00 14.39
C GLU A 230 -24.63 -16.26 13.60
N ALA A 231 -24.49 -17.43 14.24
CA ALA A 231 -24.89 -18.71 13.68
C ALA A 231 -26.43 -18.79 13.44
N PRO A 232 -26.91 -19.63 12.50
CA PRO A 232 -26.17 -20.58 11.67
C PRO A 232 -25.51 -19.93 10.45
N LEU A 233 -24.41 -20.54 10.00
CA LEU A 233 -23.65 -20.13 8.82
C LEU A 233 -24.20 -20.87 7.60
N TYR A 234 -24.66 -20.13 6.61
CA TYR A 234 -25.21 -20.67 5.37
C TYR A 234 -24.16 -20.59 4.27
N THR A 235 -23.89 -21.69 3.58
CA THR A 235 -22.84 -21.76 2.57
C THR A 235 -23.40 -22.16 1.22
N VAL A 236 -22.82 -21.62 0.16
CA VAL A 236 -23.10 -22.02 -1.21
C VAL A 236 -21.79 -22.04 -1.99
N THR A 237 -21.54 -23.12 -2.70
CA THR A 237 -20.35 -23.30 -3.53
C THR A 237 -20.73 -23.37 -4.99
N GLN A 238 -19.97 -22.70 -5.85
CA GLN A 238 -20.13 -22.88 -7.28
C GLN A 238 -19.59 -24.24 -7.69
N LEU A 239 -20.42 -25.04 -8.35
CA LEU A 239 -20.04 -26.35 -8.86
C LEU A 239 -19.08 -26.22 -10.05
N GLU A 240 -18.04 -27.06 -10.05
CA GLU A 240 -17.01 -27.13 -11.08
C GLU A 240 -17.65 -27.45 -12.44
N GLY A 241 -17.44 -26.58 -13.44
CA GLY A 241 -18.04 -26.71 -14.79
C GLY A 241 -19.38 -25.99 -14.99
N SER A 242 -19.95 -25.36 -13.96
CA SER A 242 -21.04 -24.40 -14.13
C SER A 242 -20.51 -23.11 -14.76
N ALA A 243 -21.26 -22.49 -15.66
CA ALA A 243 -20.90 -21.17 -16.19
C ALA A 243 -20.72 -20.17 -15.02
N PRO A 244 -19.85 -19.14 -15.15
CA PRO A 244 -19.90 -17.98 -14.27
C PRO A 244 -21.35 -17.50 -14.24
N GLY A 245 -21.96 -17.51 -13.07
CA GLY A 245 -23.42 -17.59 -12.99
C GLY A 245 -23.97 -17.21 -11.64
N GLU A 246 -25.29 -17.04 -11.62
CA GLU A 246 -26.03 -16.67 -10.42
C GLU A 246 -26.16 -17.86 -9.46
N LEU A 247 -25.65 -17.71 -8.25
CA LEU A 247 -25.97 -18.59 -7.12
C LEU A 247 -27.10 -17.96 -6.31
N ALA A 248 -27.99 -18.80 -5.77
CA ALA A 248 -29.05 -18.37 -4.88
C ALA A 248 -28.90 -19.06 -3.53
N LEU A 249 -28.81 -18.27 -2.47
CA LEU A 249 -28.85 -18.77 -1.10
C LEU A 249 -30.21 -18.37 -0.49
N LEU A 250 -30.98 -19.37 -0.06
CA LEU A 250 -32.28 -19.18 0.55
C LEU A 250 -32.14 -19.25 2.07
N LEU A 251 -32.31 -18.10 2.70
CA LEU A 251 -32.29 -17.94 4.15
C LEU A 251 -33.73 -18.07 4.69
N PRO A 252 -33.91 -18.68 5.87
CA PRO A 252 -35.23 -18.96 6.40
C PRO A 252 -35.93 -17.69 6.88
N VAL A 253 -37.25 -17.78 7.07
CA VAL A 253 -38.15 -16.65 7.36
C VAL A 253 -37.73 -15.83 8.59
N GLN A 254 -37.07 -16.45 9.58
CA GLN A 254 -36.64 -15.77 10.82
C GLN A 254 -35.59 -14.68 10.56
N VAL A 255 -34.97 -14.69 9.38
CA VAL A 255 -33.94 -13.76 8.93
C VAL A 255 -34.53 -12.57 8.16
N LEU A 256 -35.82 -12.62 7.79
CA LEU A 256 -36.50 -11.50 7.14
C LEU A 256 -36.48 -10.26 8.05
N GLY A 257 -35.99 -9.14 7.53
CA GLY A 257 -35.85 -7.89 8.28
C GLY A 257 -34.53 -7.71 9.02
N SER A 258 -33.66 -8.73 9.03
CA SER A 258 -32.32 -8.64 9.64
C SER A 258 -31.24 -8.35 8.60
N CYS A 259 -30.15 -7.71 9.01
CA CYS A 259 -28.98 -7.56 8.15
C CYS A 259 -28.22 -8.88 8.05
N VAL A 260 -27.68 -9.17 6.87
CA VAL A 260 -26.92 -10.38 6.55
C VAL A 260 -25.51 -9.99 6.13
N LEU A 261 -24.51 -10.62 6.73
CA LEU A 261 -23.12 -10.53 6.27
C LEU A 261 -22.85 -11.63 5.25
N VAL A 262 -22.22 -11.26 4.14
CA VAL A 262 -21.83 -12.18 3.06
C VAL A 262 -20.35 -12.00 2.74
N TRP A 263 -19.62 -13.10 2.55
CA TRP A 263 -18.21 -13.07 2.17
C TRP A 263 -17.82 -14.33 1.40
N ARG A 264 -16.69 -14.26 0.69
CA ARG A 264 -16.05 -15.41 0.05
C ARG A 264 -15.31 -16.25 1.08
N SER A 265 -15.67 -17.52 1.21
CA SER A 265 -15.19 -18.42 2.28
C SER A 265 -14.10 -19.40 1.87
N ASP A 266 -13.75 -19.46 0.60
CA ASP A 266 -12.63 -20.25 0.04
C ASP A 266 -11.25 -19.58 0.22
N VAL A 267 -11.23 -18.35 0.73
CA VAL A 267 -10.02 -17.55 0.92
C VAL A 267 -9.83 -17.02 2.33
N ARG A 268 -8.59 -16.61 2.61
CA ARG A 268 -8.15 -16.18 3.93
C ARG A 268 -8.52 -14.72 4.20
N PHE A 269 -8.37 -13.88 3.18
CA PHE A 269 -8.62 -12.45 3.29
C PHE A 269 -9.79 -12.08 2.37
N ALA A 270 -10.99 -12.06 2.94
CA ALA A 270 -12.22 -11.70 2.25
C ALA A 270 -12.85 -10.43 2.82
N ARG A 271 -13.41 -9.59 1.95
CA ARG A 271 -14.25 -8.48 2.41
C ARG A 271 -15.60 -9.03 2.84
N LYS A 272 -16.07 -8.57 3.99
CA LYS A 272 -17.44 -8.87 4.45
C LYS A 272 -18.37 -7.76 4.00
N GLN A 273 -19.37 -8.11 3.21
CA GLN A 273 -20.40 -7.18 2.74
C GLN A 273 -21.65 -7.33 3.59
N LEU A 274 -22.13 -6.22 4.16
CA LEU A 274 -23.37 -6.18 4.93
C LEU A 274 -24.53 -5.77 4.02
N LEU A 275 -25.58 -6.59 3.99
CA LEU A 275 -26.82 -6.33 3.27
C LEU A 275 -27.94 -6.19 4.29
N CYS A 276 -28.67 -5.09 4.27
CA CYS A 276 -29.83 -4.88 5.14
C CYS A 276 -31.07 -4.70 4.27
N PRO A 277 -32.21 -5.34 4.57
CA PRO A 277 -33.49 -5.03 3.93
C PRO A 277 -33.83 -3.58 4.23
N ASP A 278 -34.03 -2.79 3.17
CA ASP A 278 -34.16 -1.34 3.11
C ASP A 278 -34.44 -0.62 4.44
N SER A 279 -33.50 0.24 4.84
CA SER A 279 -33.83 1.46 5.57
C SER A 279 -34.21 2.55 4.56
N GLU A 280 -35.47 2.58 4.15
CA GLU A 280 -36.16 3.82 3.78
C GLU A 280 -36.22 4.72 5.04
N TRP A 281 -35.10 5.35 5.41
CA TRP A 281 -35.09 6.57 6.23
C TRP A 281 -34.21 7.60 5.55
N GLY A 282 -34.63 7.98 4.35
CA GLY A 282 -34.45 9.36 3.90
C GLY A 282 -35.41 10.24 4.69
N SER A 283 -34.86 11.08 5.56
CA SER A 283 -35.45 12.33 6.06
C SER A 283 -34.33 13.18 6.63
#